data_AF-A0A4Z0BJF3-F1
#
_entry.id   AF-A0A4Z0BJF3-F1
#
_cell.length_a   1.000
_cell.length_b   1.000
_cell.length_c   1.000
_cell.angle_alpha   90.00
_cell.angle_beta   90.00
_cell.angle_gamma   90.00
#
_symmetry.space_group_name_H-M   'P 1'
#
loop_
_entity.id
_entity.type
_entity.pdbx_description
1 polymer ?
#
loop_
_entity_poly.entity_id
_entity_poly.type
_entity_poly.pdbx_seq_one_letter_code
_entity_poly.pdbx_strand_id
1 'polypeptide(L)'
;MTQVNPIRPARRIPGTVLFDGAQARKGYALNRMCFSFNDADHRSAFRADEEAYMHRFGLDEQQKQAIRRRDVLGLLDAGGNIYYLAKFAGILGLDVQDLGAAQTGMSKEAFKAMLVRQNEQPDTLED
;
A
#
# COMPACT_ATOMS: atom_id res chain seq x y z
N MET A 1 -30.03 23.93 10.62
CA MET A 1 -29.78 22.48 10.66
C MET A 1 -29.28 22.06 9.29
N THR A 2 -27.96 21.97 9.10
CA THR A 2 -27.37 21.56 7.82
C THR A 2 -27.57 20.06 7.67
N GLN A 3 -28.30 19.63 6.63
CA GLN A 3 -28.45 18.21 6.33
C GLN A 3 -27.07 17.61 6.06
N VAL A 4 -26.67 16.65 6.91
CA VAL A 4 -25.52 15.79 6.65
C VAL A 4 -25.91 14.89 5.47
N ASN A 5 -25.26 15.10 4.33
CA ASN A 5 -25.45 14.27 3.14
C ASN A 5 -25.06 12.82 3.49
N PRO A 6 -25.96 11.82 3.36
CA PRO A 6 -25.62 10.45 3.71
C PRO A 6 -24.49 9.97 2.79
N ILE A 7 -23.37 9.54 3.39
CA ILE A 7 -22.25 8.94 2.67
C ILE A 7 -22.83 7.77 1.85
N ARG A 8 -22.79 7.90 0.52
CA ARG A 8 -23.20 6.81 -0.38
C ARG A 8 -22.45 5.54 0.03
N PRO A 9 -23.11 4.38 0.11
CA PRO A 9 -22.43 3.15 0.46
C PRO A 9 -21.24 2.94 -0.48
N ALA A 10 -20.07 2.64 0.09
CA ALA A 10 -18.84 2.50 -0.67
C ALA A 10 -19.04 1.45 -1.77
N ARG A 11 -18.82 1.86 -3.03
CA ARG A 11 -18.88 0.96 -4.18
C ARG A 11 -17.87 -0.17 -3.96
N ARG A 12 -18.35 -1.41 -3.88
CA ARG A 12 -17.47 -2.57 -3.80
C ARG A 12 -17.03 -2.95 -5.20
N ILE A 13 -15.73 -2.98 -5.42
CA ILE A 13 -15.11 -3.49 -6.64
C ILE A 13 -14.33 -4.74 -6.22
N PRO A 14 -14.64 -5.93 -6.76
CA PRO A 14 -13.91 -7.16 -6.40
C PRO A 14 -12.40 -6.99 -6.52
N GLY A 15 -11.65 -7.49 -5.55
CA GLY A 15 -10.19 -7.38 -5.52
C GLY A 15 -9.63 -5.97 -5.29
N THR A 16 -10.47 -4.97 -5.00
CA THR A 16 -10.03 -3.57 -4.84
C THR A 16 -10.42 -3.02 -3.48
N VAL A 17 -9.42 -2.61 -2.68
CA VAL A 17 -9.62 -1.79 -1.49
C VAL A 17 -9.58 -0.32 -1.91
N LEU A 18 -10.73 0.36 -1.85
CA LEU A 18 -10.78 1.79 -2.17
C LEU A 18 -10.15 2.61 -1.05
N PHE A 19 -9.23 3.51 -1.41
CA PHE A 19 -8.63 4.46 -0.48
C PHE A 19 -9.54 5.67 -0.26
N ASP A 20 -10.63 5.45 0.47
CA ASP A 20 -11.61 6.48 0.84
C ASP A 20 -11.24 7.19 2.16
N GLY A 21 -12.13 8.05 2.66
CA GLY A 21 -11.92 8.76 3.92
C GLY A 21 -11.80 7.86 5.15
N ALA A 22 -12.42 6.67 5.16
CA ALA A 22 -12.29 5.72 6.25
C ALA A 22 -10.91 5.06 6.25
N GLN A 23 -10.45 4.58 5.09
CA GLN A 23 -9.10 4.03 4.94
C GLN A 23 -8.01 5.08 5.20
N ALA A 24 -8.20 6.31 4.73
CA ALA A 24 -7.26 7.40 4.98
C ALA A 24 -7.10 7.73 6.48
N ARG A 25 -8.19 7.71 7.25
CA ARG A 25 -8.13 7.88 8.72
C ARG A 25 -7.46 6.68 9.39
N LYS A 26 -7.82 5.46 8.99
CA LYS A 26 -7.23 4.21 9.52
C LYS A 26 -5.70 4.21 9.40
N GLY A 27 -5.20 4.53 8.21
CA GLY A 27 -3.77 4.46 7.91
C GLY A 27 -3.01 5.77 8.06
N TYR A 28 -3.56 6.81 8.69
CA TYR A 28 -2.93 8.14 8.69
C TYR A 28 -1.50 8.10 9.27
N ALA A 29 -1.31 7.44 10.42
CA ALA A 29 0.01 7.29 11.05
C ALA A 29 1.01 6.56 10.14
N LEU A 30 0.59 5.42 9.58
CA LEU A 30 1.35 4.62 8.63
C LEU A 30 1.74 5.40 7.36
N ASN A 31 0.77 6.01 6.68
CA ASN A 31 1.00 6.74 5.44
C ASN A 31 1.94 7.94 5.65
N ARG A 32 1.78 8.66 6.77
CA ARG A 32 2.65 9.77 7.16
C ARG A 32 4.07 9.31 7.48
N MET A 33 4.23 8.14 8.13
CA MET A 33 5.54 7.52 8.35
C MET A 33 6.19 7.17 7.01
N CYS A 34 5.48 6.47 6.12
CA CYS A 34 6.04 6.13 4.81
C CYS A 34 6.37 7.37 3.96
N PHE A 35 5.63 8.47 4.10
CA PHE A 35 5.95 9.74 3.45
C PHE A 35 7.27 10.35 3.95
N SER A 36 7.63 10.18 5.22
CA SER A 36 8.87 10.73 5.77
C SER A 36 10.11 10.15 5.07
N PHE A 37 10.02 8.92 4.55
CA PHE A 37 11.09 8.22 3.85
C PHE A 37 11.48 8.81 2.49
N ASN A 38 10.85 9.89 2.04
CA ASN A 38 11.41 10.71 0.96
C ASN A 38 12.79 11.28 1.37
N ASP A 39 12.97 11.58 2.65
CA ASP A 39 14.23 12.05 3.23
C ASP A 39 15.17 10.87 3.58
N ALA A 40 16.45 11.01 3.25
CA ALA A 40 17.48 10.02 3.56
C ALA A 40 17.71 9.84 5.06
N ASP A 41 17.63 10.91 5.85
CA ASP A 41 17.87 10.87 7.29
C ASP A 41 16.78 10.08 8.00
N HIS A 42 15.54 10.19 7.52
CA HIS A 42 14.42 9.39 8.01
C HIS A 42 14.57 7.91 7.68
N ARG A 43 15.09 7.56 6.49
CA ARG A 43 15.39 6.18 6.15
C ARG A 43 16.50 5.62 7.04
N SER A 44 17.54 6.41 7.31
CA SER A 44 18.64 6.02 8.20
C SER A 44 18.16 5.83 9.64
N ALA A 45 17.34 6.75 10.16
CA ALA A 45 16.75 6.65 11.49
C ALA A 45 15.84 5.43 11.64
N PHE A 46 15.02 5.12 10.64
CA PHE A 46 14.20 3.91 10.63
C PHE A 46 15.05 2.64 10.68
N ARG A 47 16.11 2.55 9.87
CA ARG A 47 17.01 1.37 9.88
C ARG A 47 17.79 1.20 11.18
N ALA A 48 18.08 2.30 11.87
CA ALA A 48 18.79 2.25 13.15
C ALA A 48 17.91 1.66 14.27
N ASP A 49 16.62 2.01 14.31
CA ASP A 49 15.66 1.48 15.27
C ASP A 49 14.24 1.57 14.72
N GLU A 50 13.77 0.47 14.12
CA GLU A 50 12.45 0.43 13.49
C GLU A 50 11.32 0.58 14.51
N GLU A 51 11.46 0.02 15.72
CA GLU A 51 10.42 0.09 16.74
C GLU A 51 10.25 1.50 17.29
N ALA A 52 11.37 2.15 17.63
CA ALA A 52 11.33 3.54 18.07
C ALA A 52 10.74 4.45 16.98
N TYR A 53 11.05 4.18 15.72
CA TYR A 53 10.52 4.96 14.60
C TYR A 53 9.02 4.74 14.41
N MET A 54 8.54 3.50 14.45
CA MET A 54 7.11 3.19 14.39
C MET A 54 6.34 3.78 15.58
N HIS A 55 6.92 3.73 16.78
CA HIS A 55 6.35 4.36 17.97
C HIS A 55 6.24 5.88 17.82
N ARG A 56 7.29 6.55 17.30
CA ARG A 56 7.29 8.00 17.06
C ARG A 56 6.14 8.46 16.16
N PHE A 57 5.76 7.67 15.16
CA PHE A 57 4.67 8.02 14.25
C PHE A 57 3.28 7.62 14.76
N GLY A 58 3.22 6.85 15.85
CA GLY A 58 1.97 6.40 16.47
C GLY A 58 1.31 5.27 15.70
N LEU A 59 2.09 4.35 15.10
CA LEU A 59 1.52 3.17 14.44
C LEU A 59 0.81 2.28 15.47
N ASP A 60 -0.32 1.72 15.07
CA ASP A 60 -0.99 0.67 15.83
C ASP A 60 -0.28 -0.69 15.68
N GLU A 61 -0.72 -1.68 16.44
CA GLU A 61 -0.07 -2.99 16.44
C GLU A 61 -0.24 -3.73 15.10
N GLN A 62 -1.38 -3.57 14.41
CA GLN A 62 -1.59 -4.18 13.09
C GLN A 62 -0.56 -3.66 12.09
N GLN A 63 -0.37 -2.34 12.06
CA GLN A 63 0.58 -1.64 11.21
C GLN A 63 2.03 -2.04 11.55
N LYS A 64 2.39 -2.04 12.84
CA LYS A 64 3.72 -2.46 13.29
C LYS A 64 4.05 -3.89 12.88
N GLN A 65 3.10 -4.80 13.09
CA GLN A 65 3.26 -6.20 12.73
C GLN A 65 3.46 -6.39 11.23
N ALA A 66 2.74 -5.66 10.38
CA ALA A 66 2.95 -5.69 8.95
C ALA A 66 4.32 -5.13 8.54
N ILE A 67 4.79 -4.05 9.17
CA ILE A 67 6.16 -3.54 8.97
C ILE A 67 7.20 -4.60 9.36
N ARG A 68 7.10 -5.21 10.55
CA ARG A 68 8.05 -6.24 11.02
C ARG A 68 8.16 -7.41 10.05
N ARG A 69 7.01 -7.88 9.54
CA ARG A 69 6.95 -9.00 8.59
C ARG A 69 7.28 -8.61 7.16
N ARG A 70 7.55 -7.33 6.88
CA ARG A 70 7.76 -6.81 5.51
C ARG A 70 6.54 -7.08 4.61
N ASP A 71 5.36 -7.10 5.20
CA ASP A 71 4.10 -7.51 4.60
C ASP A 71 3.39 -6.29 3.98
N VAL A 72 3.79 -5.93 2.75
CA VAL A 72 3.23 -4.76 2.05
C VAL A 72 1.73 -4.91 1.76
N LEU A 73 1.25 -6.14 1.55
CA LEU A 73 -0.19 -6.39 1.37
C LEU A 73 -0.95 -6.19 2.68
N GLY A 74 -0.42 -6.68 3.80
CA GLY A 74 -0.96 -6.41 5.13
C GLY A 74 -0.96 -4.91 5.45
N LEU A 75 -0.02 -4.12 4.92
CA LEU A 75 -0.03 -2.67 5.06
C LEU A 75 -1.17 -2.01 4.27
N LEU A 76 -1.57 -2.54 3.10
CA LEU A 76 -2.77 -2.06 2.39
C LEU A 76 -4.01 -2.30 3.23
N ASP A 77 -4.15 -3.50 3.81
CA ASP A 77 -5.25 -3.84 4.71
C ASP A 77 -5.25 -2.98 5.97
N ALA A 78 -4.09 -2.57 6.46
CA ALA A 78 -3.91 -1.69 7.62
C ALA A 78 -4.20 -0.19 7.32
N GLY A 79 -4.72 0.13 6.13
CA GLY A 79 -5.07 1.50 5.73
C GLY A 79 -3.96 2.22 4.95
N GLY A 80 -2.90 1.51 4.58
CA GLY A 80 -1.85 2.04 3.72
C GLY A 80 -2.36 2.29 2.31
N ASN A 81 -1.94 3.40 1.70
CA ASN A 81 -2.12 3.63 0.27
C ASN A 81 -0.82 3.30 -0.46
N ILE A 82 -0.95 2.57 -1.57
CA ILE A 82 0.20 2.03 -2.33
C ILE A 82 1.25 3.09 -2.69
N TYR A 83 0.86 4.34 -2.95
CA TYR A 83 1.79 5.42 -3.30
C TYR A 83 2.66 5.89 -2.13
N TYR A 84 2.16 5.81 -0.89
CA TYR A 84 2.98 6.03 0.30
C TYR A 84 3.80 4.77 0.60
N LEU A 85 3.18 3.59 0.56
CA LEU A 85 3.86 2.32 0.86
C LEU A 85 5.04 2.05 -0.08
N ALA A 86 5.00 2.54 -1.32
CA ALA A 86 6.11 2.46 -2.27
C ALA A 86 7.44 2.98 -1.69
N LYS A 87 7.41 3.96 -0.78
CA LYS A 87 8.64 4.47 -0.14
C LYS A 87 9.22 3.47 0.87
N PHE A 88 8.37 2.71 1.56
CA PHE A 88 8.81 1.60 2.41
C PHE A 88 9.25 0.41 1.56
N ALA A 89 8.50 0.04 0.52
CA ALA A 89 8.87 -1.02 -0.42
C ALA A 89 10.25 -0.78 -1.06
N GLY A 90 10.55 0.47 -1.41
CA GLY A 90 11.86 0.87 -1.91
C GLY A 90 13.01 0.69 -0.90
N ILE A 91 12.75 0.79 0.42
CA ILE A 91 13.75 0.46 1.45
C ILE A 91 14.08 -1.04 1.44
N LEU A 92 13.11 -1.88 1.07
CA LEU A 92 13.25 -3.33 0.96
C LEU A 92 13.84 -3.78 -0.38
N GLY A 93 14.11 -2.85 -1.30
CA GLY A 93 14.57 -3.16 -2.66
C GLY A 93 13.48 -3.77 -3.56
N LEU A 94 12.20 -3.63 -3.19
CA LEU A 94 11.07 -4.09 -3.98
C LEU A 94 10.68 -3.04 -5.03
N ASP A 95 10.39 -3.50 -6.24
CA ASP A 95 9.80 -2.69 -7.30
C ASP A 95 8.29 -2.91 -7.44
N VAL A 96 7.66 -2.16 -8.35
CA VAL A 96 6.21 -2.25 -8.60
C VAL A 96 5.78 -3.64 -9.09
N GLN A 97 6.68 -4.40 -9.71
CA GLN A 97 6.34 -5.71 -10.28
C GLN A 97 6.46 -6.80 -9.22
N ASP A 98 7.34 -6.62 -8.23
CA ASP A 98 7.31 -7.43 -7.00
C ASP A 98 5.96 -7.29 -6.28
N LEU A 99 5.45 -6.06 -6.17
CA LEU A 99 4.15 -5.82 -5.54
C LEU A 99 3.00 -6.40 -6.35
N GLY A 100 3.01 -6.24 -7.68
CA GLY A 100 2.00 -6.84 -8.55
C GLY A 100 2.01 -8.38 -8.52
N ALA A 101 3.19 -8.99 -8.46
CA ALA A 101 3.34 -10.44 -8.29
C ALA A 101 2.75 -10.90 -6.94
N ALA A 102 3.06 -10.20 -5.85
CA ALA A 102 2.49 -10.50 -4.54
C ALA A 102 0.96 -10.38 -4.52
N GLN A 103 0.40 -9.33 -5.13
CA GLN A 103 -1.06 -9.12 -5.20
C GLN A 103 -1.80 -10.21 -6.01
N THR A 104 -1.13 -10.83 -6.97
CA THR A 104 -1.71 -11.86 -7.85
C THR A 104 -1.39 -13.28 -7.39
N GLY A 105 -0.50 -13.46 -6.40
CA GLY A 105 0.01 -14.76 -5.99
C GLY A 105 0.90 -15.43 -7.06
N MET A 106 1.40 -14.65 -8.02
CA MET A 106 2.28 -15.13 -9.08
C MET A 106 3.76 -14.97 -8.70
N SER A 107 4.65 -15.69 -9.37
CA SER A 107 6.06 -15.28 -9.40
C SER A 107 6.22 -13.97 -10.18
N LYS A 108 7.31 -13.23 -9.92
CA LYS A 108 7.62 -11.99 -10.65
C LYS A 108 7.71 -12.21 -12.16
N GLU A 109 8.30 -13.34 -12.57
CA GLU A 109 8.44 -13.74 -13.97
C GLU A 109 7.07 -13.98 -14.62
N ALA A 110 6.19 -14.72 -13.93
CA ALA A 110 4.85 -15.01 -14.41
C ALA A 110 4.00 -13.73 -14.50
N PHE A 111 4.10 -12.85 -13.50
CA PHE A 111 3.42 -11.55 -13.52
C PHE A 111 3.89 -10.68 -14.69
N LYS A 112 5.21 -10.59 -14.94
CA LYS A 112 5.74 -9.87 -16.10
C LYS A 112 5.27 -10.46 -17.43
N ALA A 113 5.26 -11.80 -17.55
CA ALA A 113 4.76 -12.47 -18.76
C ALA A 113 3.27 -12.20 -18.98
N MET A 114 2.47 -12.17 -17.92
CA MET A 114 1.06 -11.79 -17.97
C MET A 114 0.88 -10.36 -18.48
N LEU A 115 1.65 -9.39 -17.97
CA LEU A 115 1.57 -7.99 -18.43
C LEU A 115 1.89 -7.85 -19.92
N VAL A 116 2.90 -8.58 -20.43
CA VAL A 116 3.24 -8.59 -21.86
C VAL A 116 2.09 -9.14 -22.70
N ARG A 117 1.50 -10.28 -22.30
CA ARG A 117 0.34 -10.86 -22.99
C ARG A 117 -0.88 -9.94 -22.99
N GLN A 118 -1.10 -9.22 -21.88
CA GLN A 118 -2.20 -8.26 -21.79
C GLN A 118 -2.05 -7.11 -22.79
N ASN A 119 -0.81 -6.68 -23.06
CA ASN A 119 -0.51 -5.65 -24.07
C ASN A 119 -0.79 -6.11 -25.52
N GLU A 120 -1.02 -7.40 -25.73
CA GLU A 120 -1.37 -7.99 -27.03
C GLU A 120 -2.90 -8.15 -27.20
N GLN A 121 -3.71 -7.69 -26.24
CA GLN A 121 -5.17 -7.74 -26.35
C GLN A 121 -5.69 -6.73 -27.39
N PRO A 122 -6.75 -7.08 -28.15
CA PRO A 122 -7.38 -6.14 -29.08
C PRO A 122 -7.93 -4.91 -28.33
N ASP A 123 -7.84 -3.73 -28.96
CA ASP A 123 -8.26 -2.43 -28.38
C ASP A 123 -9.74 -2.37 -27.97
N THR A 124 -10.55 -3.33 -28.43
CA THR A 124 -11.97 -3.43 -28.14
C THR A 124 -12.27 -4.75 -27.42
N LEU A 125 -12.94 -4.66 -26.28
CA LEU A 125 -13.66 -5.79 -25.70
C LEU A 125 -14.81 -6.12 -26.66
N GLU A 126 -14.85 -7.33 -27.22
CA GLU A 126 -16.02 -7.78 -27.99
C GLU A 126 -17.25 -7.81 -27.06
N ASP A 127 -18.40 -7.34 -27.59
CA ASP A 127 -19.68 -7.17 -26.88
C ASP A 127 -20.26 -8.48 -26.32
#